data_AF-A0A151BW85-F1
#
_entry.id   AF-A0A151BW85-F1
#
_cell.length_a   1.000
_cell.length_b   1.000
_cell.length_c   1.000
_cell.angle_alpha   90.00
_cell.angle_beta   90.00
_cell.angle_gamma   90.00
#
_symmetry.space_group_name_H-M   'P 1'
#
loop_
_entity.id
_entity.type
_entity.pdbx_description
1 polymer ?
#
loop_
_entity_poly.entity_id
_entity_poly.type
_entity_poly.pdbx_seq_one_letter_code
_entity_poly.pdbx_strand_id
1 'polypeptide(L)'
;MVITSSELQANLSLCGLSVEQVAADLVLAPDYVRSLLALSGAQDPADVWLLRDYLEQAVVDSGGTPRPFTVLTEDSRHLARRWFRLREAPRHAW
;
A
#
# COMPACT_ATOMS: atom_id res chain seq x y z
N MET A 1 -5.72 5.15 13.80
CA MET A 1 -5.32 3.96 13.02
C MET A 1 -6.45 3.35 12.18
N VAL A 2 -7.72 3.42 12.59
CA VAL A 2 -8.85 2.86 11.80
C VAL A 2 -8.98 3.50 10.41
N ILE A 3 -8.73 4.81 10.28
CA ILE A 3 -8.91 5.53 9.01
C ILE A 3 -7.91 5.06 7.94
N THR A 4 -6.61 5.02 8.26
CA THR A 4 -5.56 4.61 7.31
C THR A 4 -5.71 3.16 6.84
N SER A 5 -6.10 2.24 7.74
CA SER A 5 -6.40 0.87 7.35
C SER A 5 -7.58 0.79 6.37
N SER A 6 -8.65 1.56 6.62
CA SER A 6 -9.78 1.64 5.70
C SER A 6 -9.42 2.29 4.36
N GLU A 7 -8.46 3.22 4.32
CA GLU A 7 -7.95 3.82 3.07
C GLU A 7 -7.13 2.81 2.26
N LEU A 8 -6.27 2.01 2.90
CA LEU A 8 -5.53 0.92 2.27
C LEU A 8 -6.48 -0.13 1.67
N GLN A 9 -7.44 -0.60 2.45
CA GLN A 9 -8.43 -1.58 1.99
C GLN A 9 -9.31 -1.05 0.86
N ALA A 10 -9.68 0.23 0.90
CA ALA A 10 -10.45 0.84 -0.19
C ALA A 10 -9.66 0.87 -1.51
N ASN A 11 -8.36 1.20 -1.45
CA ASN A 11 -7.52 1.20 -2.65
C ASN A 11 -7.27 -0.21 -3.19
N LEU A 12 -7.16 -1.24 -2.33
CA LEU A 12 -7.13 -2.64 -2.76
C LEU A 12 -8.42 -3.02 -3.53
N SER A 13 -9.58 -2.64 -3.00
CA SER A 13 -10.86 -2.88 -3.68
C SER A 13 -10.95 -2.16 -5.03
N LEU A 14 -10.36 -0.96 -5.14
CA LEU A 14 -10.40 -0.14 -6.36
C LEU A 14 -9.46 -0.67 -7.46
N CYS A 15 -8.28 -1.22 -7.12
CA CYS A 15 -7.37 -1.76 -8.14
C CYS A 15 -7.81 -3.12 -8.67
N GLY A 16 -8.75 -3.79 -7.98
CA GLY A 16 -9.32 -5.07 -8.42
C GLY A 16 -8.38 -6.28 -8.26
N LEU A 17 -7.26 -6.13 -7.56
CA LEU A 17 -6.31 -7.20 -7.31
C LEU A 17 -6.65 -7.97 -6.04
N SER A 18 -6.34 -9.27 -6.04
CA SER A 18 -6.36 -10.10 -4.83
C SER A 18 -5.15 -9.82 -3.94
N VAL A 19 -5.27 -10.13 -2.64
CA VAL A 19 -4.15 -10.06 -1.69
C VAL A 19 -2.98 -10.91 -2.16
N GLU A 20 -3.26 -12.05 -2.76
CA GLU A 20 -2.27 -13.01 -3.25
C GLU A 20 -1.46 -12.43 -4.43
N GLN A 21 -2.11 -11.71 -5.35
CA GLN A 21 -1.43 -10.99 -6.42
C GLN A 21 -0.55 -9.85 -5.88
N VAL A 22 -1.09 -9.04 -4.97
CA VAL A 22 -0.31 -7.96 -4.33
C VAL A 22 0.90 -8.53 -3.58
N ALA A 23 0.72 -9.62 -2.84
CA ALA A 23 1.80 -10.27 -2.10
C ALA A 23 2.88 -10.83 -3.03
N ALA A 24 2.47 -11.46 -4.14
CA ALA A 24 3.41 -11.95 -5.15
C ALA A 24 4.24 -10.81 -5.75
N ASP A 25 3.61 -9.71 -6.16
CA ASP A 25 4.29 -8.56 -6.76
C ASP A 25 5.24 -7.87 -5.78
N LEU A 26 4.84 -7.72 -4.52
CA LEU A 26 5.65 -7.08 -3.49
C LEU A 26 6.72 -8.01 -2.89
N VAL A 27 6.73 -9.29 -3.27
CA VAL A 27 7.58 -10.35 -2.71
C VAL A 27 7.40 -10.43 -1.18
N LEU A 28 6.14 -10.42 -0.75
CA LEU A 28 5.71 -10.51 0.65
C LEU A 28 4.84 -11.75 0.87
N ALA A 29 4.69 -12.17 2.13
CA ALA A 29 3.74 -13.22 2.48
C ALA A 29 2.29 -12.67 2.44
N PRO A 30 1.29 -13.42 1.92
CA PRO A 30 -0.10 -12.97 1.90
C PRO A 30 -0.65 -12.57 3.27
N ASP A 31 -0.38 -13.35 4.32
CA ASP A 31 -0.80 -13.02 5.69
C ASP A 31 -0.15 -11.73 6.19
N TYR A 32 1.08 -11.45 5.77
CA TYR A 32 1.75 -10.21 6.09
C TYR A 32 1.08 -9.02 5.40
N VAL A 33 0.72 -9.15 4.12
CA VAL A 33 -0.07 -8.13 3.40
C VAL A 33 -1.41 -7.88 4.09
N ARG A 34 -2.11 -8.92 4.56
CA ARG A 34 -3.36 -8.76 5.34
C ARG A 34 -3.11 -7.96 6.62
N SER A 35 -2.00 -8.22 7.31
CA SER A 35 -1.64 -7.48 8.52
C SER A 35 -1.27 -6.01 8.26
N LEU A 36 -0.61 -5.72 7.12
CA LEU A 36 -0.33 -4.35 6.67
C LEU A 36 -1.63 -3.61 6.32
N LEU A 37 -2.54 -4.24 5.57
CA LEU A 37 -3.86 -3.69 5.25
C LEU A 37 -4.67 -3.37 6.51
N ALA A 38 -4.61 -4.24 7.51
CA ALA A 38 -5.28 -4.06 8.80
C ALA A 38 -4.55 -3.10 9.75
N LEU A 39 -3.30 -2.73 9.44
CA LEU A 39 -2.36 -2.06 10.36
C LEU A 39 -2.33 -2.74 11.75
N SER A 40 -2.35 -4.07 11.76
CA SER A 40 -2.42 -4.87 12.98
C SER A 40 -1.05 -5.46 13.34
N GLY A 41 -0.67 -5.37 14.61
CA GLY A 41 0.63 -5.86 15.09
C GLY A 41 1.80 -4.93 14.77
N ALA A 42 3.03 -5.45 14.92
CA ALA A 42 4.26 -4.73 14.59
C ALA A 42 4.54 -4.86 13.09
N GLN A 43 4.58 -3.72 12.41
CA GLN A 43 4.82 -3.63 10.96
C GLN A 43 6.07 -2.83 10.68
N ASP A 44 6.80 -3.16 9.62
CA ASP A 44 7.84 -2.29 9.10
C ASP A 44 7.16 -1.09 8.42
N PRO A 45 7.42 0.16 8.87
CA PRO A 45 6.89 1.34 8.20
C PRO A 45 7.25 1.43 6.71
N ALA A 46 8.41 0.90 6.29
CA ALA A 46 8.80 0.86 4.88
C ALA A 46 7.85 -0.01 4.04
N ASP A 47 7.32 -1.09 4.62
CA ASP A 47 6.42 -2.01 3.94
C ASP A 47 4.99 -1.46 3.85
N VAL A 48 4.57 -0.67 4.83
CA VAL A 48 3.31 0.09 4.77
C VAL A 48 3.36 1.13 3.63
N TRP A 49 4.48 1.84 3.49
CA TRP A 49 4.67 2.80 2.39
C TRP A 49 4.76 2.11 1.03
N LEU A 50 5.44 0.97 0.95
CA LEU A 50 5.48 0.17 -0.27
C LEU A 50 4.08 -0.27 -0.70
N LEU A 51 3.28 -0.80 0.22
CA LEU A 51 1.91 -1.22 -0.06
C LEU A 51 1.05 -0.03 -0.51
N ARG A 52 1.17 1.13 0.16
CA ARG A 52 0.45 2.35 -0.24
C ARG A 52 0.77 2.74 -1.69
N ASP A 53 2.05 2.85 -2.02
CA ASP A 53 2.49 3.32 -3.33
C ASP A 53 2.06 2.35 -4.43
N TYR A 54 2.17 1.04 -4.17
CA TYR A 54 1.71 -0.01 -5.08
C TYR A 54 0.21 0.08 -5.34
N LEU A 55 -0.61 0.22 -4.29
CA LEU A 55 -2.06 0.25 -4.44
C LEU A 55 -2.52 1.49 -5.22
N GLU A 56 -1.96 2.67 -4.94
CA GLU A 56 -2.28 3.87 -5.73
C GLU A 56 -1.91 3.70 -7.20
N GLN A 57 -0.70 3.19 -7.48
CA GLN A 57 -0.26 2.96 -8.86
C GLN A 57 -1.14 1.93 -9.57
N ALA A 58 -1.51 0.84 -8.91
CA ALA A 58 -2.37 -0.20 -9.46
C ALA A 58 -3.78 0.32 -9.79
N VAL A 59 -4.36 1.20 -8.95
CA VAL A 59 -5.65 1.85 -9.24
C VAL A 59 -5.55 2.73 -10.48
N VAL A 60 -4.46 3.51 -10.61
CA VAL A 60 -4.24 4.36 -11.80
C VAL A 60 -4.07 3.52 -13.06
N ASP A 61 -3.27 2.45 -12.98
CA ASP A 61 -3.00 1.55 -14.10
C ASP A 61 -4.27 0.82 -14.58
N SER A 62 -5.23 0.57 -13.68
CA SER A 62 -6.56 0.03 -14.04
C SER A 62 -7.55 1.10 -14.52
N GLY A 63 -7.11 2.34 -14.74
CA GLY A 63 -7.94 3.47 -15.20
C GLY A 63 -8.82 4.10 -14.13
N GLY A 64 -8.59 3.79 -12.85
CA GLY A 64 -9.32 4.34 -11.72
C GLY A 64 -8.67 5.58 -11.10
N THR A 65 -9.34 6.13 -10.08
CA THR A 65 -8.80 7.21 -9.24
C THR A 65 -8.56 6.69 -7.83
N PRO A 66 -7.31 6.74 -7.30
CA PRO A 66 -7.03 6.28 -5.95
C PRO A 66 -7.83 7.05 -4.90
N ARG A 67 -8.24 6.35 -3.84
CA ARG A 67 -8.78 7.01 -2.65
C ARG A 67 -7.63 7.70 -1.92
N PRO A 68 -7.72 9.03 -1.66
CA PRO A 68 -6.66 9.76 -1.01
C PRO A 68 -6.44 9.31 0.43
N PHE A 69 -5.19 9.32 0.87
CA PHE A 69 -4.82 9.08 2.25
C PHE A 69 -4.84 10.36 3.06
N THR A 70 -5.34 10.28 4.30
CA THR A 70 -5.31 11.41 5.24
C THR A 70 -4.04 11.45 6.09
N VAL A 71 -3.43 10.29 6.34
CA VAL A 71 -2.19 10.15 7.13
C VAL A 71 -0.98 9.85 6.25
N LEU A 72 -1.11 8.89 5.33
CA LEU A 72 -0.06 8.50 4.39
C LEU A 72 -0.03 9.42 3.15
N THR A 73 -0.07 10.73 3.39
CA THR A 73 0.02 11.76 2.34
C THR A 73 1.40 11.80 1.70
N GLU A 74 1.53 12.44 0.53
CA GLU A 74 2.84 12.62 -0.09
C GLU A 74 3.79 13.47 0.79
N ASP A 75 3.27 14.47 1.50
CA ASP A 75 4.04 15.23 2.49
C ASP A 75 4.59 14.29 3.59
N SER A 76 3.74 13.45 4.17
CA SER A 76 4.18 12.44 5.15
C SER A 76 5.22 11.48 4.56
N ARG A 77 5.08 11.12 3.28
CA ARG A 77 6.04 10.25 2.56
C ARG A 77 7.40 10.92 2.39
N HIS A 78 7.42 12.20 2.01
CA HIS A 78 8.64 13.00 1.92
C HIS A 78 9.37 13.06 3.26
N LEU A 79 8.65 13.24 4.36
CA LEU A 79 9.23 13.22 5.70
C LEU A 79 9.73 11.81 6.05
N ALA A 80 8.93 10.76 5.78
CA ALA A 80 9.24 9.36 6.09
C ALA A 80 10.55 8.86 5.47
N ARG A 81 10.91 9.32 4.26
CA ARG A 81 12.20 9.02 3.60
C ARG A 81 13.43 9.38 4.43
N ARG A 82 13.31 10.27 5.43
CA ARG A 82 14.42 10.64 6.32
C ARG A 82 14.73 9.59 7.38
N TRP A 83 13.77 8.72 7.70
CA TRP A 83 13.89 7.72 8.77
C TRP A 83 13.81 6.29 8.26
N PHE A 84 13.09 6.05 7.17
CA PHE A 84 12.88 4.73 6.61
C PHE A 84 13.50 4.62 5.21
N ARG A 85 14.07 3.45 4.91
CA ARG A 85 14.54 3.12 3.56
C ARG A 85 13.34 2.73 2.69
N LEU A 86 12.62 3.74 2.18
CA LEU A 86 11.48 3.48 1.31
C LEU A 86 11.94 2.81 0.00
N ARG A 87 11.15 1.84 -0.45
CA ARG A 87 11.37 1.09 -1.68
C ARG A 87 10.45 1.63 -2.77
N GLU A 88 10.88 1.53 -4.02
CA GLU A 88 10.00 1.80 -5.16
C GLU A 88 9.04 0.63 -5.34
N ALA A 89 7.75 0.93 -5.50
CA ALA A 89 6.74 -0.09 -5.75
C ALA A 89 6.88 -0.63 -7.18
N PRO A 90 6.89 -1.95 -7.37
CA PRO A 90 6.79 -2.52 -8.71
C PRO A 90 5.42 -2.19 -9.32
N ARG A 91 5.31 -2.26 -10.65
CA ARG A 91 4.01 -2.20 -11.34
C ARG A 91 3.47 -3.61 -11.53
N HIS A 92 2.15 -3.76 -11.44
CA HIS A 92 1.48 -5.00 -11.82
C HIS A 92 1.59 -5.21 -13.33
N ALA A 93 2.01 -6.40 -13.75
CA ALA A 93 2.03 -6.80 -15.15
C ALA A 93 0.71 -7.51 -15.47
N TRP A 94 -0.19 -6.80 -16.18
CA TRP A 94 -1.50 -7.31 -16.62
C TRP A 94 -1.39 -8.34 -17.74
#